data_AF-A0A142YNQ5-F1
#
_entry.id   AF-A0A142YNQ5-F1
#
_cell.length_a   1.000
_cell.length_b   1.000
_cell.length_c   1.000
_cell.angle_alpha   90.00
_cell.angle_beta   90.00
_cell.angle_gamma   90.00
#
_symmetry.space_group_name_H-M   'P 1'
#
loop_
_entity.id
_entity.type
_entity.pdbx_description
1 polymer ?
#
loop_
_entity_poly.entity_id
_entity_poly.type
_entity_poly.pdbx_seq_one_letter_code
_entity_poly.pdbx_strand_id
1 'polypeptide(L)'
;MLVSAALSLGSTGLAPAFEEPLLDLPAPLRPAPEMEAEVVASHPEPAAVPLRPSIPSPRTTRPTAKPTATATTPLRADAGDDQIGLVGRRITVNGGRSTPRGELAYRWIPLSGPKMEQGAQEEGYYSFVPTASGIYRLGLVVASVDADGVRISEVDEVVVTVGEIPSTVGVGAPGVATAAIDQMLQGPGAAAGRSTLEQAAGVFDAIAARASLYTNFDELSAEMTRRLDGVVPADPSWRQFWSQGIFAPLTQHLVSEMLAAGLDLRSPQGHAAPLGQAQQERLERLFSSYAREFRSKSLAR
;
A
#
# COMPACT_ATOMS: atom_id res chain seq x y z
N MET A 1 12.63 1.69 -9.59
CA MET A 1 11.15 1.69 -9.62
C MET A 1 10.51 2.96 -9.03
N LEU A 2 11.18 3.69 -8.13
CA LEU A 2 10.62 4.87 -7.43
C LEU A 2 10.19 6.04 -8.34
N VAL A 3 10.94 6.35 -9.40
CA VAL A 3 10.61 7.47 -10.33
C VAL A 3 9.77 7.00 -11.52
N SER A 4 10.02 5.79 -12.03
CA SER A 4 9.26 5.21 -13.15
C SER A 4 7.77 5.04 -12.84
N ALA A 5 7.40 4.76 -11.59
CA ALA A 5 6.00 4.68 -11.17
C ALA A 5 5.26 6.03 -11.25
N ALA A 6 5.96 7.15 -11.03
CA ALA A 6 5.38 8.50 -11.14
C ALA A 6 5.20 8.93 -12.60
N LEU A 7 6.08 8.48 -13.51
CA LEU A 7 6.00 8.78 -14.95
C LEU A 7 4.91 7.96 -15.68
N SER A 8 4.47 6.83 -15.13
CA SER A 8 3.51 5.92 -15.78
C SER A 8 2.03 6.31 -15.64
N LEU A 9 1.67 7.38 -14.92
CA LEU A 9 0.28 7.74 -14.61
C LEU A 9 -0.42 8.61 -15.68
N GLY A 10 0.15 8.73 -16.88
CA GLY A 10 -0.36 9.58 -17.96
C GLY A 10 -0.72 8.84 -19.24
N SER A 11 -1.65 7.87 -19.19
CA SER A 11 -2.30 7.37 -20.42
C SER A 11 -3.70 6.85 -20.13
N THR A 12 -4.68 7.74 -20.16
CA THR A 12 -6.08 7.36 -20.40
C THR A 12 -6.39 7.67 -21.85
N GLY A 13 -6.01 6.75 -22.72
CA GLY A 13 -6.35 6.79 -24.14
C GLY A 13 -7.81 6.37 -24.33
N LEU A 14 -8.59 7.28 -24.93
CA LEU A 14 -9.88 6.99 -25.57
C LEU A 14 -9.71 5.79 -26.52
N ALA A 15 -10.55 4.76 -26.34
CA ALA A 15 -10.63 3.64 -27.27
C ALA A 15 -11.38 4.03 -28.55
N PRO A 16 -10.88 3.68 -29.75
CA PRO A 16 -11.73 3.58 -30.93
C PRO A 16 -12.37 2.17 -31.00
N ALA A 17 -13.64 2.16 -31.40
CA ALA A 17 -14.42 0.95 -31.64
C ALA A 17 -13.76 0.08 -32.72
N PHE A 18 -13.58 -1.21 -32.42
CA PHE A 18 -13.25 -2.25 -33.38
C PHE A 18 -14.38 -3.28 -33.39
N GLU A 19 -14.86 -3.54 -34.60
CA GLU A 19 -15.91 -4.46 -35.00
C GLU A 19 -15.35 -5.89 -34.98
N GLU A 20 -15.94 -6.80 -34.19
CA GLU A 20 -15.57 -8.23 -34.17
C GLU A 20 -16.38 -9.02 -35.21
N PRO A 21 -15.76 -9.87 -36.04
CA PRO A 21 -16.47 -10.89 -36.79
C PRO A 21 -16.64 -12.18 -35.98
N LEU A 22 -17.91 -12.57 -35.90
CA LEU A 22 -18.51 -13.85 -35.55
C LEU A 22 -17.60 -15.09 -35.76
N LEU A 23 -17.32 -15.82 -34.67
CA LEU A 23 -16.79 -17.19 -34.72
C LEU A 23 -17.66 -18.16 -33.90
N ASP A 24 -17.86 -19.31 -34.53
CA ASP A 24 -18.77 -20.42 -34.30
C ASP A 24 -18.67 -21.07 -32.91
N LEU A 25 -19.81 -21.33 -32.26
CA LEU A 25 -19.93 -22.09 -31.02
C LEU A 25 -20.35 -23.54 -31.33
N PRO A 26 -19.59 -24.58 -30.92
CA PRO A 26 -20.12 -25.93 -30.89
C PRO A 26 -20.90 -26.23 -29.59
N ALA A 27 -21.97 -27.00 -29.78
CA ALA A 27 -23.07 -27.37 -28.87
C ALA A 27 -22.69 -28.27 -27.66
N PRO A 28 -23.61 -28.48 -26.70
CA PRO A 28 -23.31 -29.04 -25.38
C PRO A 28 -23.32 -30.58 -25.31
N LEU A 29 -22.41 -31.15 -24.52
CA LEU A 29 -22.38 -32.57 -24.19
C LEU A 29 -23.38 -32.91 -23.07
N ARG A 30 -24.17 -33.96 -23.32
CA ARG A 30 -25.14 -34.60 -22.41
C ARG A 30 -24.44 -35.42 -21.29
N PRO A 31 -25.16 -35.73 -20.18
CA PRO A 31 -24.65 -36.48 -19.03
C PRO A 31 -25.02 -37.98 -19.04
N ALA A 32 -24.26 -38.80 -18.29
CA ALA A 32 -24.62 -40.13 -17.72
C ALA A 32 -23.39 -40.76 -16.99
N PRO A 33 -23.51 -41.83 -16.19
CA PRO A 33 -24.53 -42.15 -15.16
C PRO A 33 -23.91 -42.63 -13.81
N GLU A 34 -24.78 -42.83 -12.82
CA GLU A 34 -24.57 -43.51 -11.52
C GLU A 34 -24.00 -44.94 -11.64
N MET A 35 -23.26 -45.37 -10.62
CA MET A 35 -23.08 -46.78 -10.29
C MET A 35 -22.98 -47.00 -8.77
N GLU A 36 -24.02 -47.65 -8.24
CA GLU A 36 -24.06 -48.37 -6.96
C GLU A 36 -23.35 -49.73 -7.04
N ALA A 37 -22.86 -50.24 -5.90
CA ALA A 37 -22.84 -51.65 -5.44
C ALA A 37 -22.02 -51.75 -4.12
N GLU A 38 -22.61 -51.99 -2.94
CA GLU A 38 -22.95 -53.29 -2.29
C GLU A 38 -21.72 -54.19 -1.91
N VAL A 39 -21.42 -54.41 -0.61
CA VAL A 39 -21.79 -55.60 0.25
C VAL A 39 -20.72 -56.73 0.16
N VAL A 40 -20.23 -57.49 1.18
CA VAL A 40 -20.64 -57.81 2.57
C VAL A 40 -19.46 -58.37 3.42
N ALA A 41 -19.63 -58.21 4.74
CA ALA A 41 -19.21 -58.97 5.94
C ALA A 41 -18.09 -60.04 5.97
N SER A 42 -17.40 -60.10 7.12
CA SER A 42 -17.26 -61.32 7.94
C SER A 42 -16.83 -61.03 9.40
N HIS A 43 -17.63 -61.51 10.34
CA HIS A 43 -17.33 -61.78 11.78
C HIS A 43 -16.97 -63.29 11.88
N PRO A 44 -16.28 -63.81 12.92
CA PRO A 44 -16.86 -63.95 14.28
C PRO A 44 -15.89 -63.93 15.50
N GLU A 45 -16.47 -63.74 16.69
CA GLU A 45 -15.96 -64.03 18.07
C GLU A 45 -16.05 -65.57 18.38
N PRO A 46 -15.52 -66.17 19.50
CA PRO A 46 -15.95 -65.87 20.89
C PRO A 46 -14.96 -66.08 22.08
N ALA A 47 -15.24 -65.35 23.17
CA ALA A 47 -15.11 -65.58 24.63
C ALA A 47 -14.21 -66.68 25.29
N ALA A 48 -13.55 -66.31 26.41
CA ALA A 48 -13.47 -67.10 27.66
C ALA A 48 -12.98 -66.27 28.89
N VAL A 49 -13.62 -66.44 30.06
CA VAL A 49 -13.25 -65.96 31.42
C VAL A 49 -13.23 -67.20 32.36
N PRO A 50 -12.44 -67.27 33.45
CA PRO A 50 -13.04 -67.07 34.80
C PRO A 50 -12.11 -66.43 35.89
N LEU A 51 -12.71 -66.20 37.07
CA LEU A 51 -12.37 -65.37 38.24
C LEU A 51 -11.38 -65.97 39.28
N ARG A 52 -10.64 -65.14 40.06
CA ARG A 52 -10.62 -65.01 41.57
C ARG A 52 -9.43 -64.16 42.15
N PRO A 53 -9.38 -63.76 43.47
CA PRO A 53 -9.21 -62.35 43.91
C PRO A 53 -8.02 -62.01 44.89
N SER A 54 -7.92 -60.70 45.22
CA SER A 54 -7.25 -60.04 46.39
C SER A 54 -5.71 -59.90 46.29
N ILE A 55 -5.01 -58.79 46.61
CA ILE A 55 -5.09 -57.77 47.69
C ILE A 55 -4.39 -56.43 47.23
N PRO A 56 -4.10 -55.40 48.07
CA PRO A 56 -4.51 -54.00 47.90
C PRO A 56 -3.45 -53.04 47.28
N SER A 57 -3.90 -51.84 46.94
CA SER A 57 -3.16 -50.73 46.30
C SER A 57 -1.88 -50.29 47.02
N PRO A 58 -0.94 -49.68 46.27
CA PRO A 58 -0.58 -48.30 46.56
C PRO A 58 -0.96 -47.36 45.42
N ARG A 59 -1.37 -46.14 45.80
CA ARG A 59 -1.73 -45.05 44.90
C ARG A 59 -0.61 -44.77 43.90
N THR A 60 -0.95 -44.89 42.62
CA THR A 60 -0.40 -44.02 41.58
C THR A 60 -1.55 -43.64 40.66
N THR A 61 -2.16 -42.48 40.92
CA THR A 61 -3.17 -41.87 40.04
C THR A 61 -2.50 -41.47 38.72
N ARG A 62 -2.64 -42.32 37.70
CA ARG A 62 -2.53 -41.97 36.28
C ARG A 62 -3.94 -41.59 35.77
N PRO A 63 -4.04 -40.87 34.66
CA PRO A 63 -4.25 -39.44 34.56
C PRO A 63 -5.74 -39.11 34.28
N THR A 64 -6.39 -38.29 35.10
CA THR A 64 -7.52 -37.50 34.59
C THR A 64 -6.93 -36.30 33.86
N ALA A 65 -6.63 -36.49 32.58
CA ALA A 65 -6.57 -35.37 31.66
C ALA A 65 -7.95 -34.69 31.72
N LYS A 66 -8.01 -33.60 32.48
CA LYS A 66 -9.04 -32.56 32.35
C LYS A 66 -9.20 -32.31 30.84
N PRO A 67 -10.43 -32.26 30.28
CA PRO A 67 -10.60 -32.01 28.86
C PRO A 67 -9.73 -30.81 28.49
N THR A 68 -8.77 -31.05 27.59
CA THR A 68 -7.92 -30.02 27.02
C THR A 68 -8.87 -28.92 26.57
N ALA A 69 -8.92 -27.82 27.30
CA ALA A 69 -9.57 -26.62 26.84
C ALA A 69 -8.85 -26.30 25.52
N THR A 70 -9.56 -26.51 24.42
CA THR A 70 -9.14 -26.05 23.10
C THR A 70 -8.72 -24.61 23.31
N ALA A 71 -7.44 -24.31 23.09
CA ALA A 71 -6.95 -22.95 23.26
C ALA A 71 -7.64 -22.09 22.20
N THR A 72 -8.77 -21.48 22.56
CA THR A 72 -9.51 -20.58 21.68
C THR A 72 -8.60 -19.38 21.47
N THR A 73 -8.04 -19.26 20.26
CA THR A 73 -7.26 -18.09 19.86
C THR A 73 -8.05 -16.82 20.23
N PRO A 74 -7.43 -15.86 20.94
CA PRO A 74 -8.13 -14.66 21.38
C PRO A 74 -8.64 -13.88 20.16
N LEU A 75 -9.90 -13.44 20.25
CA LEU A 75 -10.51 -12.58 19.23
C LEU A 75 -9.90 -11.18 19.37
N ARG A 76 -9.23 -10.71 18.31
CA ARG A 76 -8.53 -9.43 18.29
C ARG A 76 -8.74 -8.75 16.93
N ALA A 77 -9.21 -7.50 16.96
CA ALA A 77 -9.19 -6.62 15.80
C ALA A 77 -7.76 -6.12 15.53
N ASP A 78 -7.43 -5.96 14.25
CA ASP A 78 -6.21 -5.32 13.79
C ASP A 78 -6.58 -4.42 12.61
N ALA A 79 -6.62 -3.11 12.85
CA ALA A 79 -7.00 -2.07 11.90
C ALA A 79 -5.89 -1.75 10.88
N GLY A 80 -4.72 -2.37 11.04
CA GLY A 80 -3.52 -2.09 10.25
C GLY A 80 -2.76 -0.86 10.73
N ASP A 81 -1.75 -0.48 9.96
CA ASP A 81 -0.85 0.62 10.29
C ASP A 81 -1.47 1.99 9.93
N ASP A 82 -1.06 3.04 10.65
CA ASP A 82 -1.47 4.43 10.38
C ASP A 82 -1.18 4.85 8.93
N GLN A 83 -2.08 5.64 8.36
CA GLN A 83 -2.01 6.03 6.95
C GLN A 83 -1.92 7.54 6.73
N ILE A 84 -1.43 7.91 5.56
CA ILE A 84 -1.42 9.28 5.07
C ILE A 84 -2.21 9.32 3.77
N GLY A 85 -3.06 10.32 3.61
CA GLY A 85 -3.88 10.49 2.41
C GLY A 85 -4.04 11.94 1.99
N LEU A 86 -4.74 12.15 0.88
CA LEU A 86 -5.03 13.46 0.32
C LEU A 86 -6.54 13.65 0.18
N VAL A 87 -7.01 14.88 0.40
CA VAL A 87 -8.38 15.28 0.09
C VAL A 87 -8.74 14.83 -1.33
N GLY A 88 -9.97 14.37 -1.55
CA GLY A 88 -10.44 13.95 -2.88
C GLY A 88 -9.81 12.67 -3.44
N ARG A 89 -8.89 12.01 -2.72
CA ARG A 89 -8.32 10.71 -3.12
C ARG A 89 -8.89 9.60 -2.26
N ARG A 90 -9.22 8.47 -2.90
CA ARG A 90 -9.71 7.29 -2.19
C ARG A 90 -8.62 6.73 -1.27
N ILE A 91 -8.97 6.51 -0.02
CA ILE A 91 -8.15 5.86 1.01
C ILE A 91 -8.82 4.54 1.36
N THR A 92 -8.04 3.48 1.55
CA THR A 92 -8.53 2.15 1.91
C THR A 92 -7.73 1.60 3.10
N VAL A 93 -8.42 1.32 4.21
CA VAL A 93 -7.87 0.64 5.39
C VAL A 93 -8.27 -0.84 5.38
N ASN A 94 -7.46 -1.71 5.98
CA ASN A 94 -7.57 -3.16 5.87
C ASN A 94 -7.49 -3.85 7.23
N GLY A 95 -8.59 -4.50 7.62
CA GLY A 95 -8.74 -5.25 8.86
C GLY A 95 -8.28 -6.71 8.81
N GLY A 96 -7.78 -7.18 7.68
CA GLY A 96 -7.50 -8.60 7.42
C GLY A 96 -6.38 -9.23 8.26
N ARG A 97 -5.68 -8.42 9.08
CA ARG A 97 -4.70 -8.90 10.08
C ARG A 97 -5.36 -9.33 11.40
N SER A 98 -6.68 -9.15 11.52
CA SER A 98 -7.46 -9.56 12.69
C SER A 98 -7.40 -11.07 12.92
N THR A 99 -7.53 -11.48 14.18
CA THR A 99 -7.45 -12.89 14.59
C THR A 99 -8.68 -13.32 15.38
N PRO A 100 -9.13 -14.58 15.26
CA PRO A 100 -8.61 -15.65 14.40
C PRO A 100 -8.92 -15.42 12.90
N ARG A 101 -8.15 -16.05 12.01
CA ARG A 101 -8.47 -16.02 10.57
C ARG A 101 -9.69 -16.89 10.29
N GLY A 102 -10.58 -16.44 9.42
CA GLY A 102 -11.79 -17.17 9.04
C GLY A 102 -13.00 -16.24 8.91
N GLU A 103 -14.19 -16.76 9.21
CA GLU A 103 -15.44 -16.01 9.19
C GLU A 103 -15.50 -15.01 10.35
N LEU A 104 -14.97 -13.81 10.12
CA LEU A 104 -15.15 -12.66 10.99
C LEU A 104 -16.12 -11.67 10.34
N ALA A 105 -17.05 -11.14 11.13
CA ALA A 105 -17.78 -9.95 10.76
C ALA A 105 -16.97 -8.71 11.17
N TYR A 106 -16.78 -7.77 10.26
CA TYR A 106 -16.01 -6.55 10.50
C TYR A 106 -16.95 -5.35 10.64
N ARG A 107 -16.56 -4.40 11.49
CA ARG A 107 -17.26 -3.12 11.61
C ARG A 107 -16.26 -1.99 11.78
N TRP A 108 -16.23 -1.10 10.80
CA TRP A 108 -15.48 0.14 10.86
C TRP A 108 -16.33 1.26 11.46
N ILE A 109 -15.75 2.01 12.39
CA ILE A 109 -16.42 3.06 13.17
C ILE A 109 -15.59 4.34 13.08
N PRO A 110 -16.12 5.44 12.52
CA PRO A 110 -15.46 6.72 12.61
C PRO A 110 -15.51 7.24 14.05
N LEU A 111 -14.34 7.39 14.68
CA LEU A 111 -14.21 7.82 16.08
C LEU A 111 -14.10 9.34 16.18
N SER A 112 -13.29 9.95 15.30
CA SER A 112 -13.14 11.40 15.21
C SER A 112 -12.55 11.84 13.88
N GLY A 113 -12.56 13.15 13.64
CA GLY A 113 -12.02 13.77 12.43
C GLY A 113 -13.08 14.49 11.61
N PRO A 114 -12.69 15.06 10.46
CA PRO A 114 -13.62 15.74 9.58
C PRO A 114 -14.72 14.81 9.05
N LYS A 115 -15.84 15.38 8.59
CA LYS A 115 -16.98 14.59 8.09
C LYS A 115 -16.57 13.79 6.86
N MET A 116 -16.79 12.47 6.91
CA MET A 116 -16.64 11.57 5.77
C MET A 116 -18.02 11.35 5.13
N GLU A 117 -18.09 11.44 3.80
CA GLU A 117 -19.19 10.81 3.06
C GLU A 117 -19.13 9.29 3.32
N GLN A 118 -20.27 8.61 3.49
CA GLN A 118 -20.33 7.21 3.94
C GLN A 118 -19.38 6.32 3.14
N GLY A 119 -18.31 5.87 3.80
CA GLY A 119 -17.33 4.97 3.19
C GLY A 119 -17.96 3.64 2.78
N ALA A 120 -17.42 3.05 1.71
CA ALA A 120 -17.77 1.72 1.28
C ALA A 120 -17.06 0.70 2.19
N GLN A 121 -17.84 -0.15 2.87
CA GLN A 121 -17.32 -1.25 3.66
C GLN A 121 -17.56 -2.57 2.92
N GLU A 122 -16.49 -3.32 2.71
CA GLU A 122 -16.53 -4.64 2.05
C GLU A 122 -15.62 -5.59 2.84
N GLU A 123 -16.23 -6.55 3.52
CA GLU A 123 -15.52 -7.47 4.43
C GLU A 123 -14.64 -6.70 5.44
N GLY A 124 -13.34 -6.99 5.48
CA GLY A 124 -12.35 -6.30 6.32
C GLY A 124 -11.89 -4.95 5.78
N TYR A 125 -12.30 -4.53 4.58
CA TYR A 125 -11.86 -3.29 3.96
C TYR A 125 -12.85 -2.16 4.22
N TYR A 126 -12.31 -0.95 4.42
CA TYR A 126 -13.10 0.28 4.45
C TYR A 126 -12.45 1.33 3.57
N SER A 127 -13.21 1.81 2.59
CA SER A 127 -12.77 2.80 1.62
C SER A 127 -13.58 4.07 1.72
N PHE A 128 -12.92 5.22 1.79
CA PHE A 128 -13.57 6.53 1.82
C PHE A 128 -12.79 7.56 1.01
N VAL A 129 -13.43 8.69 0.70
CA VAL A 129 -12.80 9.84 0.05
C VAL A 129 -12.92 11.02 1.02
N PRO A 130 -11.82 11.47 1.66
CA PRO A 130 -11.89 12.61 2.56
C PRO A 130 -12.15 13.90 1.78
N THR A 131 -13.07 14.72 2.28
CA THR A 131 -13.44 16.01 1.68
C THR A 131 -12.74 17.21 2.33
N ALA A 132 -12.07 16.99 3.46
CA ALA A 132 -11.35 18.00 4.21
C ALA A 132 -10.01 17.44 4.70
N SER A 133 -9.03 18.33 4.91
CA SER A 133 -7.79 17.95 5.58
C SER A 133 -8.01 17.78 7.08
N GLY A 134 -7.15 16.99 7.71
CA GLY A 134 -7.20 16.74 9.14
C GLY A 134 -6.84 15.31 9.50
N ILE A 135 -6.96 15.01 10.79
CA ILE A 135 -6.70 13.68 11.34
C ILE A 135 -8.04 12.96 11.46
N TYR A 136 -8.15 11.80 10.80
CA TYR A 136 -9.28 10.91 10.87
C TYR A 136 -8.91 9.70 11.73
N ARG A 137 -9.69 9.42 12.78
CA ARG A 137 -9.50 8.23 13.62
C ARG A 137 -10.60 7.23 13.31
N LEU A 138 -10.21 6.03 12.90
CA LEU A 138 -11.11 4.93 12.55
C LEU A 138 -10.86 3.78 13.52
N GLY A 139 -11.92 3.29 14.14
CA GLY A 139 -11.91 2.09 14.96
C GLY A 139 -12.40 0.89 14.17
N LEU A 140 -11.72 -0.24 14.31
CA LEU A 140 -12.18 -1.54 13.83
C LEU A 140 -12.64 -2.39 15.02
N VAL A 141 -13.82 -2.99 14.86
CA VAL A 141 -14.31 -4.07 15.73
C VAL A 141 -14.56 -5.30 14.86
N VAL A 142 -14.19 -6.47 15.36
CA VAL A 142 -14.52 -7.76 14.73
C VAL A 142 -15.42 -8.59 15.63
N ALA A 143 -16.29 -9.38 15.02
CA ALA A 143 -17.15 -10.32 15.72
C ALA A 143 -17.02 -11.74 15.13
N SER A 144 -17.00 -12.74 16.01
CA SER A 144 -17.09 -14.15 15.65
C SER A 144 -18.35 -14.76 16.27
N VAL A 145 -18.94 -15.73 15.58
CA VAL A 145 -20.04 -16.53 16.11
C VAL A 145 -19.51 -17.92 16.41
N ASP A 146 -19.46 -18.27 17.69
CA ASP A 146 -19.01 -19.58 18.17
C ASP A 146 -20.18 -20.33 18.83
N ALA A 147 -19.96 -21.57 19.28
CA ALA A 147 -20.99 -22.38 19.96
C ALA A 147 -21.55 -21.70 21.23
N ASP A 148 -20.76 -20.82 21.85
CA ASP A 148 -21.12 -20.05 23.05
C ASP A 148 -21.84 -18.72 22.72
N GLY A 149 -22.08 -18.42 21.44
CA GLY A 149 -22.74 -17.20 20.97
C GLY A 149 -21.81 -16.22 20.26
N VAL A 150 -22.26 -14.97 20.14
CA VAL A 150 -21.51 -13.89 19.46
C VAL A 150 -20.47 -13.31 20.41
N ARG A 151 -19.20 -13.31 19.98
CA ARG A 151 -18.11 -12.61 20.66
C ARG A 151 -17.71 -11.38 19.85
N ILE A 152 -17.40 -10.30 20.54
CA ILE A 152 -17.00 -9.01 19.95
C ILE A 152 -15.63 -8.63 20.51
N SER A 153 -14.71 -8.19 19.65
CA SER A 153 -13.37 -7.76 20.06
C SER A 153 -13.38 -6.39 20.75
N GLU A 154 -12.25 -6.04 21.40
CA GLU A 154 -11.94 -4.64 21.66
C GLU A 154 -11.75 -3.87 20.34
N VAL A 155 -11.90 -2.55 20.40
CA VAL A 155 -11.65 -1.65 19.27
C VAL A 155 -10.14 -1.54 19.05
N ASP A 156 -9.70 -1.72 17.81
CA ASP A 156 -8.35 -1.35 17.36
C ASP A 156 -8.43 -0.08 16.50
N GLU A 157 -7.54 0.88 16.72
CA GLU A 157 -7.59 2.20 16.06
C GLU A 157 -6.51 2.32 14.99
N VAL A 158 -6.90 2.93 13.86
CA VAL A 158 -5.98 3.43 12.84
C VAL A 158 -6.16 4.94 12.66
N VAL A 159 -5.04 5.65 12.59
CA VAL A 159 -5.01 7.10 12.35
C VAL A 159 -4.70 7.36 10.89
N VAL A 160 -5.57 8.13 10.23
CA VAL A 160 -5.38 8.59 8.85
C VAL A 160 -5.16 10.09 8.86
N THR A 161 -3.93 10.51 8.52
CA THR A 161 -3.60 11.93 8.38
C THR A 161 -3.83 12.38 6.94
N VAL A 162 -4.80 13.27 6.74
CA VAL A 162 -5.19 13.76 5.41
C VAL A 162 -4.72 15.19 5.19
N GLY A 163 -3.93 15.41 4.15
CA GLY A 163 -3.55 16.74 3.67
C GLY A 163 -4.49 17.25 2.57
N GLU A 164 -4.52 18.56 2.34
CA GLU A 164 -5.21 19.12 1.18
C GLU A 164 -4.46 18.78 -0.12
N ILE A 165 -5.21 18.58 -1.20
CA ILE A 165 -4.65 18.82 -2.53
C ILE A 165 -4.69 20.34 -2.71
N PRO A 166 -3.55 21.02 -2.89
CA PRO A 166 -3.55 22.46 -3.11
C PRO A 166 -4.37 22.76 -4.37
N SER A 167 -5.58 23.28 -4.16
CA SER A 167 -6.43 23.74 -5.25
C SER A 167 -5.94 25.13 -5.63
N THR A 168 -5.33 25.20 -6.82
CA THR A 168 -4.83 26.41 -7.49
C THR A 168 -3.60 27.08 -6.89
N VAL A 169 -2.42 26.71 -7.40
CA VAL A 169 -1.37 27.69 -7.73
C VAL A 169 -0.94 27.37 -9.15
N GLY A 170 -0.89 28.40 -9.99
CA GLY A 170 -0.60 28.29 -11.41
C GLY A 170 0.68 27.52 -11.70
N VAL A 171 0.69 26.93 -12.89
CA VAL A 171 1.86 26.66 -13.73
C VAL A 171 3.20 27.03 -13.06
N GLY A 172 3.89 26.02 -12.52
CA GLY A 172 5.33 26.06 -12.26
C GLY A 172 5.79 26.57 -10.89
N ALA A 173 5.72 25.73 -9.84
CA ALA A 173 6.66 25.82 -8.71
C ALA A 173 6.64 24.54 -7.83
N PRO A 174 7.77 24.18 -7.17
CA PRO A 174 7.92 23.03 -6.26
C PRO A 174 7.19 23.12 -4.90
N GLY A 175 6.13 23.93 -4.80
CA GLY A 175 5.40 24.18 -3.55
C GLY A 175 4.77 22.94 -2.90
N VAL A 176 4.38 21.94 -3.68
CA VAL A 176 3.77 20.70 -3.15
C VAL A 176 4.82 19.81 -2.48
N ALA A 177 6.00 19.67 -3.07
CA ALA A 177 7.12 18.94 -2.46
C ALA A 177 7.57 19.63 -1.16
N THR A 178 7.52 20.97 -1.13
CA THR A 178 7.86 21.76 0.05
C THR A 178 6.95 21.44 1.25
N ALA A 179 5.64 21.34 1.05
CA ALA A 179 4.71 21.02 2.14
C ALA A 179 4.92 19.60 2.71
N ALA A 180 5.16 18.61 1.83
CA ALA A 180 5.50 17.25 2.27
C ALA A 180 6.80 17.24 3.08
N ILE A 181 7.84 17.94 2.59
CA ILE A 181 9.11 18.07 3.32
C ILE A 181 8.88 18.70 4.70
N ASP A 182 8.09 19.76 4.80
CA ASP A 182 7.80 20.42 6.08
C ASP A 182 7.09 19.47 7.07
N GLN A 183 6.12 18.67 6.60
CA GLN A 183 5.44 17.67 7.42
C GLN A 183 6.41 16.59 7.94
N MET A 184 7.31 16.08 7.09
CA MET A 184 8.34 15.12 7.49
C MET A 184 9.26 15.69 8.57
N LEU A 185 9.63 16.97 8.45
CA LEU A 185 10.52 17.67 9.37
C LEU A 185 9.87 18.03 10.71
N GLN A 186 8.53 17.97 10.82
CA GLN A 186 7.80 18.14 12.08
C GLN A 186 7.58 16.82 12.84
N GLY A 187 7.81 15.67 12.21
CA GLY A 187 7.59 14.34 12.80
C GLY A 187 8.80 13.75 13.54
N PRO A 188 8.64 12.57 14.17
CA PRO A 188 9.73 11.86 14.86
C PRO A 188 10.88 11.45 13.92
N GLY A 189 10.63 11.37 12.61
CA GLY A 189 11.64 11.11 11.58
C GLY A 189 12.44 12.32 11.12
N ALA A 190 12.29 13.49 11.73
CA ALA A 190 12.86 14.75 11.23
C ALA A 190 14.38 14.72 11.03
N ALA A 191 15.14 14.11 11.96
CA ALA A 191 16.59 14.03 11.83
C ALA A 191 17.03 13.15 10.64
N ALA A 192 16.38 11.98 10.47
CA ALA A 192 16.60 11.12 9.31
C ALA A 192 16.18 11.84 8.02
N GLY A 193 15.03 12.52 8.03
CA GLY A 193 14.53 13.35 6.94
C GLY A 193 15.54 14.41 6.49
N ARG A 194 16.13 15.18 7.43
CA ARG A 194 17.16 16.19 7.10
C ARG A 194 18.39 15.57 6.43
N SER A 195 18.87 14.43 6.94
CA SER A 195 19.99 13.71 6.34
C SER A 195 19.66 13.23 4.92
N THR A 196 18.47 12.65 4.72
CA THR A 196 18.03 12.21 3.39
C THR A 196 17.85 13.38 2.43
N LEU A 197 17.34 14.53 2.90
CA LEU A 197 17.23 15.76 2.09
C LEU A 197 18.60 16.27 1.64
N GLU A 198 19.59 16.30 2.53
CA GLU A 198 20.95 16.74 2.17
C GLU A 198 21.59 15.81 1.14
N GLN A 199 21.44 14.50 1.32
CA GLN A 199 21.95 13.52 0.37
C GLN A 199 21.23 13.62 -0.98
N ALA A 200 19.91 13.80 -0.99
CA ALA A 200 19.14 13.99 -2.22
C ALA A 200 19.53 15.30 -2.93
N ALA A 201 19.79 16.38 -2.18
CA ALA A 201 20.33 17.62 -2.73
C ALA A 201 21.67 17.37 -3.45
N GLY A 202 22.56 16.59 -2.84
CA GLY A 202 23.82 16.18 -3.47
C GLY A 202 23.63 15.38 -4.76
N VAL A 203 22.61 14.52 -4.83
CA VAL A 203 22.26 13.80 -6.07
C VAL A 203 21.81 14.79 -7.14
N PHE A 204 20.90 15.70 -6.83
CA PHE A 204 20.41 16.69 -7.79
C PHE A 204 21.52 17.63 -8.29
N ASP A 205 22.42 18.10 -7.41
CA ASP A 205 23.59 18.89 -7.83
C ASP A 205 24.49 18.10 -8.79
N ALA A 206 24.70 16.81 -8.54
CA ALA A 206 25.53 15.98 -9.39
C ALA A 206 24.89 15.70 -10.77
N ILE A 207 23.55 15.59 -10.85
CA ILE A 207 22.82 15.50 -12.12
C ILE A 207 22.89 16.84 -12.85
N ALA A 208 22.65 17.96 -12.16
CA ALA A 208 22.70 19.30 -12.75
C ALA A 208 24.06 19.59 -13.38
N ALA A 209 25.16 19.32 -12.65
CA ALA A 209 26.53 19.53 -13.13
C ALA A 209 26.89 18.67 -14.37
N ARG A 210 26.10 17.65 -14.68
CA ARG A 210 26.30 16.74 -15.82
C ARG A 210 25.17 16.83 -16.83
N ALA A 211 24.27 17.81 -16.73
CA ALA A 211 23.10 17.93 -17.58
C ALA A 211 23.43 17.93 -19.08
N SER A 212 24.54 18.55 -19.46
CA SER A 212 25.05 18.62 -20.85
C SER A 212 25.63 17.30 -21.38
N LEU A 213 25.92 16.33 -20.51
CA LEU A 213 26.48 15.03 -20.89
C LEU A 213 25.40 14.01 -21.25
N TYR A 214 24.15 14.23 -20.83
CA TYR A 214 23.06 13.31 -21.12
C TYR A 214 22.56 13.51 -22.54
N THR A 215 22.49 12.40 -23.28
CA THR A 215 22.08 12.43 -24.70
C THR A 215 20.57 12.45 -24.83
N ASN A 216 19.85 11.77 -23.94
CA ASN A 216 18.40 11.68 -23.91
C ASN A 216 17.89 11.64 -22.45
N PHE A 217 16.57 11.70 -22.28
CA PHE A 217 15.98 11.72 -20.94
C PHE A 217 15.99 10.34 -20.27
N ASP A 218 15.97 9.24 -21.04
CA ASP A 218 16.10 7.89 -20.49
C ASP A 218 17.41 7.71 -19.72
N GLU A 219 18.53 8.15 -20.28
CA GLU A 219 19.85 8.08 -19.64
C GLU A 219 19.88 8.88 -18.33
N LEU A 220 19.37 10.11 -18.37
CA LEU A 220 19.28 10.99 -17.21
C LEU A 220 18.40 10.34 -16.11
N SER A 221 17.23 9.85 -16.49
CA SER A 221 16.26 9.29 -15.54
C SER A 221 16.75 7.98 -14.91
N ALA A 222 17.47 7.15 -15.67
CA ALA A 222 18.12 5.94 -15.16
C ALA A 222 19.20 6.28 -14.13
N GLU A 223 20.05 7.27 -14.43
CA GLU A 223 21.10 7.70 -13.51
C GLU A 223 20.54 8.34 -12.24
N MET A 224 19.55 9.22 -12.38
CA MET A 224 18.86 9.82 -11.25
C MET A 224 18.19 8.76 -10.37
N THR A 225 17.47 7.80 -10.96
CA THR A 225 16.82 6.72 -10.22
C THR A 225 17.84 5.88 -9.47
N ARG A 226 18.95 5.50 -10.12
CA ARG A 226 20.03 4.70 -9.52
C ARG A 226 20.61 5.39 -8.29
N ARG A 227 20.86 6.70 -8.35
CA ARG A 227 21.42 7.47 -7.24
C ARG A 227 20.42 7.68 -6.12
N LEU A 228 19.18 8.02 -6.44
CA LEU A 228 18.14 8.24 -5.44
C LEU A 228 17.77 6.95 -4.70
N ASP A 229 17.84 5.78 -5.34
CA ASP A 229 17.59 4.50 -4.67
C ASP A 229 18.60 4.19 -3.56
N GLY A 230 19.84 4.69 -3.69
CA GLY A 230 20.87 4.60 -2.65
C GLY A 230 20.72 5.61 -1.51
N VAL A 231 19.90 6.66 -1.69
CA VAL A 231 19.68 7.73 -0.72
C VAL A 231 18.39 7.55 0.07
N VAL A 232 17.32 7.13 -0.61
CA VAL A 232 16.01 6.96 0.00
C VAL A 232 15.99 5.66 0.82
N PRO A 233 15.67 5.73 2.13
CA PRO A 233 15.58 4.55 2.99
C PRO A 233 14.78 3.40 2.37
N ALA A 234 15.16 2.16 2.69
CA ALA A 234 14.51 0.96 2.16
C ALA A 234 13.10 0.70 2.74
N ASP A 235 12.76 1.39 3.84
CA ASP A 235 11.48 1.24 4.51
C ASP A 235 10.29 1.51 3.55
N PRO A 236 9.31 0.60 3.44
CA PRO A 236 8.20 0.73 2.50
C PRO A 236 7.36 2.00 2.70
N SER A 237 7.06 2.35 3.96
CA SER A 237 6.25 3.52 4.29
C SER A 237 6.98 4.82 3.94
N TRP A 238 8.28 4.86 4.22
CA TRP A 238 9.13 5.99 3.88
C TRP A 238 9.29 6.15 2.36
N ARG A 239 9.45 5.05 1.63
CA ARG A 239 9.49 5.07 0.15
C ARG A 239 8.20 5.55 -0.47
N GLN A 240 7.06 5.12 0.07
CA GLN A 240 5.76 5.59 -0.38
C GLN A 240 5.61 7.10 -0.15
N PHE A 241 5.99 7.58 1.03
CA PHE A 241 5.98 9.01 1.34
C PHE A 241 6.86 9.81 0.37
N TRP A 242 8.11 9.39 0.14
CA TRP A 242 9.02 10.09 -0.77
C TRP A 242 8.54 10.05 -2.22
N SER A 243 8.07 8.90 -2.68
CA SER A 243 7.58 8.78 -4.07
C SER A 243 6.34 9.63 -4.31
N GLN A 244 5.34 9.60 -3.43
CA GLN A 244 4.07 10.29 -3.63
C GLN A 244 4.13 11.77 -3.21
N GLY A 245 4.76 12.08 -2.07
CA GLY A 245 4.79 13.42 -1.50
C GLY A 245 5.87 14.32 -2.10
N ILE A 246 7.00 13.74 -2.51
CA ILE A 246 8.17 14.51 -2.94
C ILE A 246 8.44 14.32 -4.43
N PHE A 247 8.63 13.09 -4.91
CA PHE A 247 9.08 12.87 -6.29
C PHE A 247 7.98 13.00 -7.34
N ALA A 248 6.74 12.60 -7.05
CA ALA A 248 5.63 12.77 -7.98
C ALA A 248 5.41 14.26 -8.36
N PRO A 249 5.30 15.22 -7.42
CA PRO A 249 5.13 16.62 -7.80
C PRO A 249 6.36 17.21 -8.51
N LEU A 250 7.58 16.84 -8.11
CA LEU A 250 8.79 17.28 -8.81
C LEU A 250 8.87 16.77 -10.25
N THR A 251 8.44 15.52 -10.45
CA THR A 251 8.37 14.89 -11.77
C THR A 251 7.34 15.60 -12.66
N GLN A 252 6.15 15.91 -12.12
CA GLN A 252 5.14 16.68 -12.83
C GLN A 252 5.66 18.07 -13.24
N HIS A 253 6.36 18.75 -12.33
CA HIS A 253 6.97 20.04 -12.63
C HIS A 253 8.02 19.94 -13.73
N LEU A 254 8.90 18.93 -13.65
CA LEU A 254 9.90 18.66 -14.68
C LEU A 254 9.25 18.40 -16.04
N VAL A 255 8.22 17.54 -16.11
CA VAL A 255 7.51 17.23 -17.36
C VAL A 255 6.89 18.50 -17.95
N SER A 256 6.28 19.35 -17.12
CA SER A 256 5.71 20.63 -17.57
C SER A 256 6.78 21.57 -18.13
N GLU A 257 7.93 21.70 -17.46
CA GLU A 257 9.01 22.56 -17.91
C GLU A 257 9.67 22.07 -19.19
N MET A 258 9.79 20.74 -19.33
CA MET A 258 10.33 20.13 -20.53
C MET A 258 9.39 20.23 -21.72
N LEU A 259 8.08 20.10 -21.50
CA LEU A 259 7.08 20.36 -22.52
C LEU A 259 7.16 21.81 -23.01
N ALA A 260 7.34 22.77 -22.10
CA ALA A 260 7.55 24.18 -22.45
C ALA A 260 8.87 24.42 -23.20
N ALA A 261 9.83 23.50 -23.15
CA ALA A 261 11.07 23.49 -23.94
C ALA A 261 10.97 22.60 -25.20
N GLY A 262 9.76 22.21 -25.59
CA GLY A 262 9.49 21.44 -26.81
C GLY A 262 9.79 19.94 -26.71
N LEU A 263 9.95 19.40 -25.49
CA LEU A 263 10.19 17.97 -25.27
C LEU A 263 8.99 17.33 -24.54
N ASP A 264 8.24 16.48 -25.24
CA ASP A 264 7.07 15.81 -24.65
C ASP A 264 7.42 14.50 -23.95
N LEU A 265 7.79 14.61 -22.67
CA LEU A 265 8.10 13.47 -21.79
C LEU A 265 6.87 12.63 -21.39
N ARG A 266 5.66 12.93 -21.90
CA ARG A 266 4.49 12.05 -21.70
C ARG A 266 4.44 10.93 -22.74
N SER A 267 5.20 11.08 -23.82
CA SER A 267 5.31 10.11 -24.90
C SER A 267 6.62 9.33 -24.80
N PRO A 268 6.64 8.01 -25.02
CA PRO A 268 7.88 7.22 -25.04
C PRO A 268 8.93 7.79 -26.01
N GLN A 269 8.48 8.37 -27.13
CA GLN A 269 9.35 9.01 -28.12
C GLN A 269 10.09 10.22 -27.54
N GLY A 270 9.44 11.01 -26.69
CA GLY A 270 10.08 12.15 -26.03
C GLY A 270 11.16 11.75 -25.03
N HIS A 271 11.11 10.54 -24.45
CA HIS A 271 12.17 10.05 -23.56
C HIS A 271 13.44 9.68 -24.33
N ALA A 272 13.28 9.05 -25.49
CA ALA A 272 14.38 8.62 -26.35
C ALA A 272 14.93 9.73 -27.26
N ALA A 273 14.19 10.83 -27.42
CA ALA A 273 14.61 11.96 -28.25
C ALA A 273 15.91 12.59 -27.74
N PRO A 274 16.82 13.02 -28.64
CA PRO A 274 18.05 13.69 -28.25
C PRO A 274 17.75 15.03 -27.58
N LEU A 275 18.45 15.32 -26.48
CA LEU A 275 18.31 16.58 -25.77
C LEU A 275 19.07 17.70 -26.51
N GLY A 276 18.35 18.76 -26.86
CA GLY A 276 18.96 19.99 -27.38
C GLY A 276 19.59 20.84 -26.27
N GLN A 277 20.48 21.77 -26.63
CA GLN A 277 21.17 22.65 -25.67
C GLN A 277 20.20 23.40 -24.75
N ALA A 278 19.12 23.97 -25.29
CA ALA A 278 18.11 24.69 -24.49
C ALA A 278 17.40 23.78 -23.46
N GLN A 279 17.24 22.49 -23.79
CA GLN A 279 16.64 21.51 -22.90
C GLN A 279 17.63 21.11 -21.79
N GLN A 280 18.90 20.90 -22.14
CA GLN A 280 19.96 20.62 -21.18
C GLN A 280 20.16 21.77 -20.17
N GLU A 281 20.22 23.02 -20.65
CA GLU A 281 20.32 24.22 -19.79
C GLU A 281 19.10 24.39 -18.88
N ARG A 282 17.91 23.98 -19.33
CA ARG A 282 16.71 23.98 -18.50
C ARG A 282 16.76 22.88 -17.44
N LEU A 283 17.17 21.66 -17.80
CA LEU A 283 17.36 20.57 -16.85
C LEU A 283 18.38 20.93 -15.77
N GLU A 284 19.52 21.50 -16.14
CA GLU A 284 20.54 21.99 -15.20
C GLU A 284 19.92 22.96 -14.19
N ARG A 285 19.24 24.01 -14.66
CA ARG A 285 18.61 25.01 -13.78
C ARG A 285 17.58 24.39 -12.85
N LEU A 286 16.76 23.47 -13.35
CA LEU A 286 15.74 22.79 -12.52
C LEU A 286 16.38 21.96 -11.41
N PHE A 287 17.35 21.11 -11.76
CA PHE A 287 18.00 20.25 -10.77
C PHE A 287 18.82 21.05 -9.76
N SER A 288 19.51 22.12 -10.17
CA SER A 288 20.15 23.05 -9.24
C SER A 288 19.16 23.76 -8.31
N SER A 289 17.96 24.09 -8.81
CA SER A 289 16.91 24.67 -7.99
C SER A 289 16.43 23.67 -6.94
N TYR A 290 16.15 22.43 -7.34
CA TYR A 290 15.73 21.36 -6.41
C TYR A 290 16.79 21.09 -5.35
N ALA A 291 18.07 21.00 -5.74
CA ALA A 291 19.17 20.81 -4.80
C ALA A 291 19.23 21.94 -3.75
N ARG A 292 19.09 23.19 -4.19
CA ARG A 292 19.09 24.35 -3.30
C ARG A 292 17.93 24.34 -2.32
N GLU A 293 16.74 23.99 -2.77
CA GLU A 293 15.55 23.89 -1.92
C GLU A 293 15.69 22.78 -0.87
N PHE A 294 16.14 21.60 -1.28
CA PHE A 294 16.34 20.47 -0.37
C PHE A 294 17.37 20.80 0.71
N ARG A 295 18.48 21.46 0.33
CA ARG A 295 19.50 21.93 1.27
C ARG A 295 19.01 23.04 2.19
N SER A 296 18.21 23.97 1.66
CA SER A 296 17.58 25.01 2.48
C SER A 296 16.70 24.38 3.57
N LYS A 297 15.89 23.38 3.20
CA LYS A 297 15.01 22.66 4.12
C LYS A 297 15.77 21.74 5.08
N SER A 298 16.86 21.10 4.66
CA SER A 298 17.69 20.26 5.54
C SER A 298 18.29 21.07 6.70
N LEU A 299 18.59 22.35 6.47
CA LEU A 299 19.20 23.26 7.45
C LEU A 299 18.17 24.00 8.33
N ALA A 300 16.89 23.98 7.98
CA ALA A 300 15.84 24.63 8.75
C ALA A 300 15.65 23.93 10.11
N ARG A 301 15.76 24.71 11.19
CA ARG A 301 15.60 24.26 12.58
C ARG A 301 14.14 24.24 12.99
#